data_AF-A0A8T1D706-F1
#
_entry.id   AF-A0A8T1D706-F1
#
_cell.length_a   1.000
_cell.length_b   1.000
_cell.length_c   1.000
_cell.angle_alpha   90.00
_cell.angle_beta   90.00
_cell.angle_gamma   90.00
#
_symmetry.space_group_name_H-M   'P 1'
#
loop_
_entity.id
_entity.type
_entity.pdbx_description
1 polymer ?
#
loop_
_entity_poly.entity_id
_entity_poly.type
_entity_poly.pdbx_seq_one_letter_code
_entity_poly.pdbx_strand_id
1 'polypeptide(L)'
;MASVRVYVEDPLQQDWDELMERLISAINNSMDTTRKETPFYLVHGWDARSTLRAMTTSMRRGFGRQSEARAWRREASRQQEIALAMAKEYQASEKEKRAKKHNDALSRME
;
A
#
# COMPACT_ATOMS: atom_id res chain seq x y z
N MET A 1 -5.52 -21.51 14.92
CA MET A 1 -5.50 -20.19 14.27
C MET A 1 -4.59 -19.28 15.07
N ALA A 2 -3.39 -18.98 14.55
CA ALA A 2 -2.55 -17.95 15.17
C ALA A 2 -3.21 -16.59 14.88
N SER A 3 -3.59 -15.85 15.93
CA SER A 3 -4.11 -14.49 15.74
C SER A 3 -2.96 -13.59 15.29
N VAL A 4 -3.26 -12.56 14.50
CA VAL A 4 -2.30 -11.56 13.99
C VAL A 4 -1.39 -10.99 15.10
N ARG A 5 -1.85 -11.02 16.36
CA ARG A 5 -1.09 -10.61 17.55
C ARG A 5 0.21 -11.37 17.78
N VAL A 6 0.39 -12.56 17.19
CA VAL A 6 1.63 -13.37 17.37
C VAL A 6 2.84 -12.76 16.65
N TYR A 7 2.62 -11.85 15.69
CA TYR A 7 3.70 -11.16 14.96
C TYR A 7 3.93 -9.72 15.44
N VAL A 8 3.39 -9.33 16.60
CA VAL A 8 3.45 -7.96 17.14
C VAL A 8 4.20 -7.96 18.47
N GLU A 9 5.38 -7.36 18.51
CA GLU A 9 6.23 -7.28 19.72
C GLU A 9 5.67 -6.30 20.77
N ASP A 10 4.97 -5.23 20.36
CA ASP A 10 4.20 -4.35 21.25
C ASP A 10 2.99 -3.69 20.53
N PRO A 11 1.74 -4.04 20.86
CA PRO A 11 0.52 -3.48 20.27
C PRO A 11 0.29 -1.98 20.53
N LEU A 12 0.95 -1.40 21.54
CA LEU A 12 0.79 0.01 21.89
C LEU A 12 1.78 0.93 21.15
N GLN A 13 2.85 0.36 20.61
CA GLN A 13 3.97 1.11 20.02
C GLN A 13 3.99 1.09 18.49
N GLN A 14 3.21 0.21 17.87
CA GLN A 14 3.22 0.02 16.42
C GLN A 14 2.22 0.95 15.73
N ASP A 15 2.65 1.58 14.64
CA ASP A 15 1.74 2.32 13.76
C ASP A 15 0.77 1.33 13.12
N TRP A 16 -0.45 1.29 13.68
CA TRP A 16 -1.52 0.43 13.20
C TRP A 16 -1.86 0.69 11.75
N ASP A 17 -1.66 1.93 11.26
CA ASP A 17 -1.91 2.27 9.86
C ASP A 17 -0.87 1.57 8.96
N GLU A 18 0.42 1.56 9.33
CA GLU A 18 1.48 0.84 8.60
C GLU A 18 1.22 -0.68 8.59
N LEU A 19 0.81 -1.25 9.73
CA LEU A 19 0.50 -2.67 9.82
C LEU A 19 -0.70 -3.04 8.95
N MET A 20 -1.73 -2.20 8.91
CA MET A 20 -2.90 -2.40 8.06
C MET A 20 -2.54 -2.29 6.58
N GLU A 21 -1.70 -1.34 6.17
CA GLU A 21 -1.21 -1.24 4.78
C GLU A 21 -0.45 -2.51 4.35
N ARG A 22 0.46 -3.00 5.21
CA ARG A 22 1.20 -4.25 4.95
C ARG A 22 0.27 -5.45 4.85
N LEU A 23 -0.73 -5.54 5.73
CA LEU A 23 -1.70 -6.63 5.75
C LEU A 23 -2.56 -6.64 4.48
N ILE A 24 -3.10 -5.50 4.07
CA ILE A 24 -3.89 -5.35 2.84
C ILE A 24 -3.04 -5.72 1.62
N SER A 25 -1.80 -5.25 1.58
CA SER A 25 -0.86 -5.59 0.50
C SER A 25 -0.61 -7.10 0.42
N ALA A 26 -0.38 -7.76 1.56
CA ALA A 26 -0.16 -9.20 1.63
C ALA A 26 -1.39 -9.99 1.14
N ILE A 27 -2.60 -9.59 1.55
CA ILE A 27 -3.85 -10.24 1.11
C ILE A 27 -4.03 -10.07 -0.39
N ASN A 28 -3.90 -8.84 -0.91
CA ASN A 28 -4.15 -8.54 -2.33
C ASN A 28 -3.15 -9.21 -3.27
N ASN A 29 -1.92 -9.45 -2.81
CA ASN A 29 -0.87 -10.11 -3.60
C ASN A 29 -0.69 -11.60 -3.28
N SER A 30 -1.47 -12.15 -2.34
CA SER A 30 -1.44 -13.59 -2.03
C SER A 30 -2.14 -14.39 -3.13
N MET A 31 -1.70 -15.64 -3.34
CA MET A 31 -2.30 -16.54 -4.31
C MET A 31 -3.63 -17.09 -3.77
N ASP A 32 -4.71 -16.87 -4.52
CA ASP A 32 -5.97 -17.56 -4.26
C ASP A 32 -5.82 -19.04 -4.69
N THR A 33 -6.09 -19.97 -3.77
CA THR A 33 -5.90 -21.41 -4.01
C THR A 33 -6.93 -22.01 -4.97
N THR A 34 -8.08 -21.37 -5.14
CA THR A 34 -9.16 -21.83 -6.02
C THR A 34 -8.93 -21.34 -7.45
N ARG A 35 -8.65 -20.04 -7.60
CA ARG A 35 -8.46 -19.39 -8.90
C ARG A 35 -7.03 -19.48 -9.41
N LYS A 36 -6.07 -19.85 -8.54
CA LYS A 36 -4.64 -19.90 -8.84
C LYS A 36 -4.09 -18.57 -9.37
N GLU A 37 -4.70 -17.46 -8.95
CA GLU A 37 -4.32 -16.09 -9.32
C GLU A 37 -4.35 -15.19 -8.08
N THR A 38 -3.72 -14.02 -8.14
CA THR A 38 -3.80 -13.02 -7.05
C THR A 38 -5.06 -12.16 -7.18
N PRO A 39 -5.72 -11.76 -6.08
CA PRO A 39 -6.83 -10.81 -6.15
C PRO A 39 -6.49 -9.53 -6.93
N PHE A 40 -5.27 -9.02 -6.76
CA PHE A 40 -4.77 -7.87 -7.52
C PHE A 40 -4.79 -8.13 -9.04
N TYR A 41 -4.32 -9.29 -9.49
CA TYR A 41 -4.36 -9.67 -10.90
C TYR A 41 -5.79 -9.74 -11.43
N LEU A 42 -6.71 -10.30 -10.66
CA LEU A 42 -8.10 -10.43 -11.06
C LEU A 42 -8.80 -9.08 -11.24
N VAL A 43 -8.42 -8.07 -10.45
CA VAL A 43 -9.00 -6.72 -10.54
C VAL A 43 -8.33 -5.89 -11.63
N HIS A 44 -7.01 -6.01 -11.79
CA HIS A 44 -6.24 -5.08 -12.63
C HIS A 44 -5.78 -5.69 -13.96
N GLY A 45 -5.86 -7.00 -14.15
CA GLY A 45 -5.45 -7.70 -15.37
C GLY A 45 -3.93 -7.81 -15.55
N TRP A 46 -3.13 -7.36 -14.58
CA TRP A 46 -1.68 -7.49 -14.57
C TRP A 46 -1.20 -7.85 -13.17
N ASP A 47 -0.13 -8.63 -13.10
CA ASP A 47 0.46 -9.07 -11.83
C ASP A 47 1.65 -8.15 -11.51
N ALA A 48 1.66 -7.60 -10.30
CA ALA A 48 2.65 -6.62 -9.90
C ALA A 48 4.06 -7.20 -9.87
N ARG A 49 4.20 -8.46 -9.45
CA ARG A 49 5.50 -9.11 -9.30
C ARG A 49 6.11 -9.46 -10.65
N SER A 50 5.32 -10.01 -11.57
CA SER A 50 5.73 -10.32 -12.93
C SER A 50 5.96 -9.06 -13.76
N THR A 51 5.17 -8.00 -13.60
CA THR A 51 5.41 -6.70 -14.24
C THR A 51 6.74 -6.11 -13.80
N LEU A 52 7.01 -6.04 -12.49
CA LEU A 52 8.29 -5.57 -11.98
C LEU A 52 9.47 -6.43 -12.48
N ARG A 53 9.31 -7.76 -12.53
CA ARG A 53 10.32 -8.70 -13.02
C ARG A 53 10.55 -8.59 -14.53
N ALA A 54 9.50 -8.41 -15.32
CA ALA A 54 9.57 -8.20 -16.76
C ALA A 54 10.30 -6.88 -17.07
N MET A 55 10.04 -5.84 -16.29
CA MET A 55 10.72 -4.55 -16.40
C MET A 55 12.20 -4.62 -15.99
N THR A 56 12.56 -5.41 -14.97
CA THR A 56 13.98 -5.62 -14.60
C THR A 56 14.71 -6.52 -15.59
N THR A 57 14.04 -7.49 -16.20
CA THR A 57 14.65 -8.40 -17.18
C THR A 57 14.80 -7.76 -18.56
N SER A 58 13.85 -6.90 -19.00
CA SER A 58 13.99 -6.10 -20.22
C SER A 58 15.16 -5.11 -20.11
N MET A 59 15.42 -4.58 -18.91
CA MET A 59 16.58 -3.73 -18.60
C MET A 59 17.93 -4.44 -18.73
N ARG A 60 17.95 -5.76 -18.58
CA ARG A 60 19.15 -6.60 -18.71
C ARG A 60 19.47 -6.94 -20.17
N ARG A 61 18.49 -6.85 -21.08
CA ARG A 61 18.58 -7.34 -22.47
C ARG A 61 18.85 -6.24 -23.51
N GLY A 62 18.76 -4.95 -23.16
CA GLY A 62 19.00 -3.85 -24.10
C GLY A 62 19.67 -2.65 -23.44
N PHE A 63 20.98 -2.49 -23.65
CA PHE A 63 21.78 -1.38 -23.11
C PHE A 63 21.30 0.00 -23.60
N GLY A 64 20.59 0.07 -24.75
CA GLY A 64 19.97 1.29 -25.29
C GLY A 64 18.62 1.69 -24.68
N ARG A 65 17.89 0.77 -24.01
CA ARG A 65 16.58 1.05 -23.36
C ARG A 65 16.69 1.26 -21.84
N GLN A 66 17.92 1.25 -21.33
CA GLN A 66 18.21 1.38 -19.90
C GLN A 66 17.94 2.80 -19.37
N SER A 67 18.05 3.82 -20.22
CA SER A 67 17.68 5.21 -19.93
C SER A 67 16.17 5.36 -19.74
N GLU A 68 15.37 4.85 -20.68
CA GLU A 68 13.90 4.85 -20.60
C GLU A 68 13.40 4.10 -19.37
N ALA A 69 13.97 2.93 -19.07
CA ALA A 69 13.56 2.14 -17.91
C ALA A 69 13.98 2.77 -16.57
N ARG A 70 15.06 3.58 -16.53
CA ARG A 70 15.39 4.41 -15.36
C ARG A 70 14.45 5.61 -15.24
N ALA A 71 14.13 6.27 -16.35
CA ALA A 71 13.21 7.40 -16.39
C ALA A 71 11.81 6.96 -15.90
N TRP A 72 11.31 5.83 -16.40
CA TRP A 72 10.05 5.26 -15.96
C TRP A 72 10.05 4.88 -14.47
N ARG A 73 11.14 4.29 -13.95
CA ARG A 73 11.22 4.01 -12.50
C ARG A 73 11.14 5.28 -11.67
N ARG A 74 11.83 6.35 -12.07
CA ARG A 74 11.76 7.64 -11.38
C ARG A 74 10.35 8.22 -11.43
N GLU A 75 9.68 8.12 -12.58
CA GLU A 75 8.30 8.54 -12.75
C GLU A 75 7.36 7.74 -11.84
N ALA A 76 7.41 6.41 -11.89
CA ALA A 76 6.57 5.54 -11.08
C ALA A 76 6.80 5.75 -9.57
N SER A 77 8.06 5.89 -9.14
CA SER A 77 8.38 6.22 -7.74
C SER A 77 7.83 7.59 -7.34
N ARG A 78 7.90 8.60 -8.20
CA ARG A 78 7.33 9.92 -7.92
C ARG A 78 5.80 9.87 -7.81
N GLN A 79 5.13 9.14 -8.71
CA GLN A 79 3.68 8.96 -8.65
C GLN A 79 3.27 8.24 -7.36
N GLN A 80 4.05 7.25 -6.93
CA GLN A 80 3.84 6.57 -5.66
C GLN A 80 4.02 7.52 -4.46
N GLU A 81 5.07 8.36 -4.46
CA GLU A 81 5.28 9.36 -3.40
C GLU A 81 4.13 10.38 -3.33
N ILE A 82 3.65 10.86 -4.48
CA ILE A 82 2.52 11.79 -4.55
C ILE A 82 1.25 11.11 -4.02
N ALA A 83 0.97 9.87 -4.42
CA ALA A 83 -0.19 9.12 -3.93
C ALA A 83 -0.13 8.91 -2.41
N LEU A 84 1.06 8.58 -1.87
CA LEU A 84 1.27 8.43 -0.44
C LEU A 84 1.09 9.76 0.32
N ALA A 85 1.58 10.88 -0.23
CA ALA A 85 1.40 12.19 0.37
C ALA A 85 -0.09 12.57 0.44
N MET A 86 -0.83 12.39 -0.66
CA MET A 86 -2.28 12.64 -0.70
C MET A 86 -3.04 11.74 0.28
N ALA A 87 -2.66 10.46 0.39
CA ALA A 87 -3.28 9.54 1.34
C ALA A 87 -3.09 10.01 2.80
N LYS A 88 -1.88 10.46 3.14
CA LYS A 88 -1.57 10.99 4.48
C LYS A 88 -2.34 12.28 4.79
N GLU A 89 -2.43 13.20 3.84
CA GLU A 89 -3.22 14.43 3.98
C GLU A 89 -4.70 14.11 4.21
N TYR A 90 -5.26 13.19 3.41
CA TYR A 90 -6.64 12.76 3.58
C TYR A 90 -6.86 12.15 4.96
N GLN A 91 -5.96 11.26 5.39
CA GLN A 91 -6.03 10.62 6.69
C GLN A 91 -5.96 11.63 7.84
N ALA A 92 -5.08 12.62 7.76
CA ALA A 92 -4.97 13.70 8.73
C ALA A 92 -6.29 14.50 8.81
N SER A 93 -6.87 14.86 7.66
CA SER A 93 -8.13 15.59 7.61
C SER A 93 -9.30 14.82 8.23
N GLU A 94 -9.37 13.50 8.03
CA GLU A 94 -10.42 12.67 8.64
C GLU A 94 -10.20 12.45 10.13
N LYS A 95 -8.94 12.33 10.58
CA LYS A 95 -8.59 12.30 12.02
C LYS A 95 -9.04 13.61 12.70
N GLU A 96 -8.79 14.77 12.08
CA GLU A 96 -9.23 16.08 12.59
C GLU A 96 -10.76 16.20 12.67
N LYS A 97 -11.48 15.85 11.60
CA LYS A 97 -12.96 15.86 11.59
C LYS A 97 -13.53 14.98 12.71
N ARG A 98 -12.93 13.81 12.94
CA ARG A 98 -13.34 12.88 14.00
C ARG A 98 -13.10 13.48 15.39
N ALA A 99 -11.93 14.08 15.62
CA ALA A 99 -11.60 14.74 16.87
C ALA A 99 -12.56 15.91 17.15
N LYS A 100 -12.85 16.74 16.15
CA LYS A 100 -13.82 17.84 16.28
C LYS A 100 -15.21 17.34 16.64
N LYS A 101 -15.72 16.32 15.94
CA LYS A 101 -17.03 15.71 16.28
C LYS A 101 -17.07 15.17 17.71
N HIS A 102 -15.98 14.57 18.18
CA HIS A 102 -15.89 14.07 19.55
C HIS A 102 -15.92 15.21 20.58
N ASN A 103 -15.15 16.27 20.37
CA ASN A 103 -15.12 17.44 21.24
C ASN A 103 -16.47 18.17 21.27
N ASP A 104 -17.13 18.33 20.12
CA ASP A 104 -18.45 18.96 20.01
C ASP A 104 -19.55 18.13 20.71
N ALA A 105 -19.36 16.81 20.85
CA ALA A 105 -20.27 15.95 21.59
C ALA A 105 -20.05 16.07 23.11
N LEU A 106 -18.79 16.11 23.54
CA LEU A 106 -18.41 16.36 24.94
C LEU A 106 -18.93 17.70 25.44
N SER A 107 -18.71 18.78 24.67
CA SER A 107 -19.17 20.13 25.02
C SER A 107 -20.71 20.28 25.06
N ARG A 108 -21.47 19.32 24.51
CA ARG A 108 -22.94 19.30 24.60
C ARG A 108 -23.46 18.49 25.80
N MET A 109 -22.59 17.72 26.44
CA MET A 109 -22.93 16.95 27.63
C MET A 109 -22.59 17.71 28.93
N GLU A 110 -21.81 18.78 28.84
CA GLU A 110 -21.61 19.80 29.90
C GLU A 110 -22.69 20.88 29.84
#